data_AF-A0A429XW16-F1
#
_entry.id   AF-A0A429XW16-F1
#
_cell.length_a   1.000
_cell.length_b   1.000
_cell.length_c   1.000
_cell.angle_alpha   90.00
_cell.angle_beta   90.00
_cell.angle_gamma   90.00
#
_symmetry.space_group_name_H-M   'P 1'
#
loop_
_entity.id
_entity.type
_entity.pdbx_description
1 polymer ?
#
loop_
_entity_poly.entity_id
_entity_poly.type
_entity_poly.pdbx_seq_one_letter_code
_entity_poly.pdbx_strand_id
1 'polypeptide(L)'
;MEMTIEKPQFHIQDQVIPFFNKPGIAFSFDDSFRVNDWFMYGKDIFGYYDVKVTFNINAFHHFEGQREHTQEEIDLLLELQSNGHEIAHHGFKHQDGKNYSRKKGLSGWIDDEIISLLNWMEKQVHSKTNEKFRKPVSFAFPYSEYTEGNIQELVPKYFKIVRGHLFDDNLTRFNHTGFAPSICIDSILLPDIKHIKKIMKIAKIMGSNLIIMCHSILPEEVNWADFGWGEDSIESGQWRVSPKTIREIINEARRIDMEFYTTSEIAGVASFIDRNMESWVRKQISNPDDQWISIRELSLIKELDLSNKNISNLDGIQYFTNLEKLNISNNHISDFRLLEKLPKLKNIEISNNPILNKKLLVAKDLEE
;
A
#
# COMPACT_ATOMS: atom_id res chain seq x y z
N MET A 1 -42.81 -28.85 32.25
CA MET A 1 -42.05 -29.09 31.01
C MET A 1 -41.44 -27.75 30.62
N GLU A 2 -40.37 -27.36 31.30
CA GLU A 2 -39.63 -26.13 31.03
C GLU A 2 -38.47 -26.51 30.10
N MET A 3 -38.54 -26.05 28.85
CA MET A 3 -37.43 -26.15 27.91
C MET A 3 -36.40 -25.08 28.27
N THR A 4 -35.33 -25.47 28.94
CA THR A 4 -34.10 -24.69 29.00
C THR A 4 -33.50 -24.60 27.60
N ILE A 5 -33.56 -23.41 27.00
CA ILE A 5 -32.86 -23.10 25.76
C ILE A 5 -31.40 -22.80 26.16
N GLU A 6 -30.51 -23.77 25.99
CA GLU A 6 -29.07 -23.55 26.04
C GLU A 6 -28.68 -22.61 24.88
N LYS A 7 -28.09 -21.46 25.23
CA LYS A 7 -27.42 -20.62 24.24
C LYS A 7 -26.16 -21.35 23.74
N PRO A 8 -25.93 -21.44 22.42
CA PRO A 8 -24.72 -22.06 21.91
C PRO A 8 -23.51 -21.22 22.34
N GLN A 9 -22.63 -21.86 23.11
CA GLN A 9 -21.34 -21.32 23.52
C GLN A 9 -20.40 -21.42 22.31
N PHE A 10 -20.30 -20.35 21.53
CA PHE A 10 -19.28 -20.26 20.48
C PHE A 10 -17.92 -20.03 21.15
N HIS A 11 -17.21 -21.12 21.45
CA HIS A 11 -15.77 -21.07 21.61
C HIS A 11 -15.13 -20.95 20.23
N ILE A 12 -15.03 -19.71 19.73
CA ILE A 12 -14.04 -19.39 18.72
C ILE A 12 -12.70 -19.45 19.46
N GLN A 13 -11.98 -20.57 19.34
CA GLN A 13 -10.53 -20.49 19.46
C GLN A 13 -10.11 -19.38 18.50
N ASP A 14 -9.44 -18.34 19.00
CA ASP A 14 -8.90 -17.24 18.20
C ASP A 14 -7.95 -17.81 17.14
N GLN A 15 -8.52 -18.28 16.02
CA GLN A 15 -7.77 -18.68 14.85
C GLN A 15 -7.18 -17.39 14.31
N VAL A 16 -5.90 -17.19 14.54
CA VAL A 16 -5.13 -16.10 13.95
C VAL A 16 -5.31 -16.20 12.43
N ILE A 17 -6.11 -15.29 11.86
CA ILE A 17 -6.34 -15.24 10.43
C ILE A 17 -5.01 -14.80 9.79
N PRO A 18 -4.44 -15.59 8.87
CA PRO A 18 -3.19 -15.23 8.21
C PRO A 18 -3.32 -13.89 7.49
N PHE A 19 -2.23 -13.12 7.45
CA PHE A 19 -2.10 -11.82 6.79
C PHE A 19 -2.96 -11.74 5.50
N PHE A 20 -2.72 -12.56 4.49
CA PHE A 20 -3.40 -12.47 3.19
C PHE A 20 -4.87 -12.97 3.12
N ASN A 21 -5.46 -13.45 4.22
CA ASN A 21 -6.89 -13.82 4.26
C ASN A 21 -7.67 -12.93 5.22
N LYS A 22 -7.01 -11.94 5.83
CA LYS A 22 -7.62 -11.02 6.77
C LYS A 22 -8.32 -9.89 6.00
N PRO A 23 -9.60 -9.60 6.28
CA PRO A 23 -10.26 -8.44 5.68
C PRO A 23 -9.51 -7.18 6.04
N GLY A 24 -9.33 -6.28 5.09
CA GLY A 24 -8.51 -5.10 5.31
C GLY A 24 -8.96 -3.86 4.56
N ILE A 25 -8.19 -2.81 4.74
CA ILE A 25 -8.35 -1.54 4.03
C ILE A 25 -7.04 -1.16 3.35
N ALA A 26 -7.15 -0.51 2.20
CA ALA A 26 -6.02 0.11 1.53
C ALA A 26 -6.31 1.57 1.27
N PHE A 27 -5.45 2.46 1.75
CA PHE A 27 -5.47 3.86 1.35
C PHE A 27 -4.70 4.03 0.04
N SER A 28 -5.30 4.78 -0.88
CA SER A 28 -4.79 5.07 -2.21
C SER A 28 -4.88 6.57 -2.43
N PHE A 29 -3.75 7.22 -2.69
CA PHE A 29 -3.63 8.67 -2.84
C PHE A 29 -3.32 9.03 -4.28
N ASP A 30 -4.18 9.82 -4.91
CA ASP A 30 -4.06 10.24 -6.30
C ASP A 30 -3.42 11.63 -6.42
N ASP A 31 -2.81 11.88 -7.58
CA ASP A 31 -2.13 13.11 -7.99
C ASP A 31 -0.79 13.39 -7.28
N SER A 32 0.32 13.03 -7.91
CA SER A 32 1.67 13.21 -7.32
C SER A 32 2.11 14.66 -7.13
N PHE A 33 1.43 15.64 -7.73
CA PHE A 33 1.68 17.05 -7.41
C PHE A 33 1.37 17.39 -5.94
N ARG A 34 0.69 16.49 -5.22
CA ARG A 34 0.35 16.58 -3.80
C ARG A 34 1.38 15.91 -2.88
N VAL A 35 2.54 15.49 -3.41
CA VAL A 35 3.57 14.76 -2.63
C VAL A 35 4.01 15.49 -1.36
N ASN A 36 4.06 16.83 -1.38
CA ASN A 36 4.39 17.61 -0.20
C ASN A 36 3.36 17.43 0.92
N ASP A 37 2.07 17.39 0.59
CA ASP A 37 0.99 17.16 1.55
C ASP A 37 1.08 15.76 2.16
N TRP A 38 1.31 14.77 1.29
CA TRP A 38 1.48 13.37 1.71
C TRP A 38 2.64 13.20 2.68
N PHE A 39 3.76 13.85 2.38
CA PHE A 39 4.95 13.77 3.20
C PHE A 39 4.79 14.54 4.50
N MET A 40 4.36 15.80 4.42
CA MET A 40 4.26 16.70 5.58
C MET A 40 3.18 16.26 6.58
N TYR A 41 2.04 15.75 6.11
CA TYR A 41 0.91 15.44 6.97
C TYR A 41 0.57 13.94 7.05
N GLY A 42 1.03 13.12 6.10
CA GLY A 42 0.75 11.69 6.07
C GLY A 42 1.85 10.82 6.67
N LYS A 43 3.12 11.06 6.31
CA LYS A 43 4.28 10.21 6.67
C LYS A 43 4.30 9.79 8.14
N ASP A 44 4.18 10.76 9.06
CA ASP A 44 4.24 10.48 10.50
C ASP A 44 3.01 9.71 11.00
N ILE A 45 1.83 9.94 10.41
CA ILE A 45 0.62 9.18 10.73
C ILE A 45 0.83 7.73 10.33
N PHE A 46 1.27 7.50 9.09
CA PHE A 46 1.50 6.15 8.57
C PHE A 46 2.58 5.42 9.35
N GLY A 47 3.69 6.09 9.69
CA GLY A 47 4.75 5.53 10.52
C GLY A 47 4.29 5.21 11.95
N TYR A 48 3.56 6.11 12.61
CA TYR A 48 3.03 5.89 13.96
C TYR A 48 2.08 4.70 14.03
N TYR A 49 1.21 4.55 13.03
CA TYR A 49 0.26 3.45 12.95
C TYR A 49 0.79 2.22 12.20
N ASP A 50 2.06 2.19 11.79
CA ASP A 50 2.61 1.06 11.00
C ASP A 50 1.70 0.67 9.83
N VAL A 51 1.21 1.68 9.09
CA VAL A 51 0.30 1.54 7.97
C VAL A 51 1.04 1.84 6.67
N LYS A 52 0.95 0.93 5.71
CA LYS A 52 1.39 1.20 4.34
C LYS A 52 0.21 1.62 3.47
N VAL A 53 0.51 2.45 2.49
CA VAL A 53 -0.48 3.05 1.59
C VAL A 53 0.05 3.02 0.16
N THR A 54 -0.82 3.32 -0.80
CA THR A 54 -0.48 3.46 -2.21
C THR A 54 -0.51 4.93 -2.61
N PHE A 55 0.53 5.41 -3.29
CA PHE A 55 0.58 6.72 -3.92
C PHE A 55 0.59 6.54 -5.44
N ASN A 56 -0.46 6.98 -6.13
CA ASN A 56 -0.59 6.89 -7.58
C ASN A 56 0.00 8.16 -8.20
N ILE A 57 1.07 8.01 -8.99
CA ILE A 57 1.85 9.14 -9.48
C ILE A 57 1.69 9.36 -10.98
N ASN A 58 1.86 10.61 -11.38
CA ASN A 58 1.95 11.10 -12.75
C ASN A 58 3.25 11.89 -12.93
N ALA A 59 3.66 12.20 -14.16
CA ALA A 59 4.95 12.86 -14.37
C ALA A 59 4.89 14.39 -14.22
N PHE A 60 3.71 14.99 -14.41
CA PHE A 60 3.53 16.44 -14.51
C PHE A 60 2.54 17.00 -13.49
N HIS A 61 2.82 18.19 -12.97
CA HIS A 61 1.91 19.00 -12.17
C HIS A 61 0.88 19.72 -13.06
N HIS A 62 -0.41 19.39 -12.98
CA HIS A 62 -1.42 19.94 -13.90
C HIS A 62 -1.78 21.41 -13.67
N PHE A 63 -1.58 21.93 -12.45
CA PHE A 63 -1.90 23.32 -12.09
C PHE A 63 -0.67 24.27 -12.16
N GLU A 64 0.54 23.75 -11.98
CA GLU A 64 1.79 24.55 -11.96
C GLU A 64 2.46 24.63 -13.34
N GLY A 65 1.71 25.08 -14.34
CA GLY A 65 2.24 25.26 -15.70
C GLY A 65 2.63 23.95 -16.40
N GLN A 66 2.10 22.81 -15.96
CA GLN A 66 2.40 21.49 -16.53
C GLN A 66 3.88 21.16 -16.52
N ARG A 67 4.56 21.49 -15.41
CA ARG A 67 5.97 21.13 -15.18
C ARG A 67 6.12 19.69 -14.70
N GLU A 68 7.29 19.11 -14.93
CA GLU A 68 7.67 17.85 -14.29
C GLU A 68 7.99 18.03 -12.79
N HIS A 69 8.06 16.91 -12.09
CA HIS A 69 8.53 16.88 -10.71
C HIS A 69 9.96 17.42 -10.56
N THR A 70 10.22 18.16 -9.48
CA THR A 70 11.60 18.54 -9.10
C THR A 70 12.35 17.33 -8.54
N GLN A 71 13.69 17.37 -8.51
CA GLN A 71 14.48 16.30 -7.90
C GLN A 71 14.14 16.11 -6.41
N GLU A 72 13.78 17.18 -5.70
CA GLU A 72 13.34 17.11 -4.30
C GLU A 72 12.02 16.33 -4.18
N GLU A 73 11.05 16.58 -5.05
CA GLU A 73 9.79 15.84 -5.10
C GLU A 73 10.00 14.35 -5.45
N ILE A 74 10.93 14.05 -6.38
CA ILE A 74 11.34 12.67 -6.68
C ILE A 74 11.96 11.99 -5.45
N ASP A 75 12.84 12.69 -4.73
CA ASP A 75 13.44 12.18 -3.49
C ASP A 75 12.37 11.88 -2.43
N LEU A 76 11.36 12.73 -2.27
CA LEU A 76 10.24 12.50 -1.35
C LEU A 76 9.43 11.25 -1.73
N LEU A 77 9.13 11.05 -3.03
CA LEU A 77 8.42 9.86 -3.50
C LEU A 77 9.23 8.58 -3.24
N LEU A 78 10.54 8.61 -3.48
CA LEU A 78 11.42 7.47 -3.23
C LEU A 78 11.64 7.24 -1.72
N GLU A 79 11.59 8.30 -0.92
CA GLU A 79 11.56 8.16 0.53
C GLU A 79 10.27 7.48 1.01
N LEU A 80 9.10 7.86 0.48
CA LEU A 80 7.84 7.15 0.76
C LEU A 80 7.94 5.66 0.38
N GLN A 81 8.51 5.35 -0.79
CA GLN A 81 8.76 3.97 -1.24
C GLN A 81 9.68 3.19 -0.27
N SER A 82 10.78 3.81 0.17
CA SER A 82 11.72 3.16 1.10
C SER A 82 11.14 2.93 2.49
N ASN A 83 10.07 3.65 2.87
CA ASN A 83 9.25 3.38 4.05
C ASN A 83 8.19 2.28 3.83
N GLY A 84 8.23 1.60 2.68
CA GLY A 84 7.37 0.45 2.37
C GLY A 84 6.04 0.81 1.71
N HIS A 85 5.79 2.08 1.41
CA HIS A 85 4.60 2.49 0.65
C HIS A 85 4.72 2.06 -0.82
N GLU A 86 3.58 1.78 -1.45
CA GLU A 86 3.54 1.50 -2.89
C GLU A 86 3.56 2.82 -3.67
N ILE A 87 4.44 2.90 -4.66
CA ILE A 87 4.36 3.91 -5.72
C ILE A 87 3.72 3.24 -6.95
N ALA A 88 2.53 3.72 -7.30
CA ALA A 88 1.66 3.19 -8.33
C ALA A 88 1.53 4.15 -9.51
N HIS A 89 0.96 3.67 -10.60
CA HIS A 89 0.86 4.41 -11.86
C HIS A 89 -0.47 5.17 -11.96
N HIS A 90 -0.43 6.44 -12.42
CA HIS A 90 -1.61 7.30 -12.57
C HIS A 90 -1.67 8.03 -13.92
N GLY A 91 -1.02 7.49 -14.94
CA GLY A 91 -0.95 8.11 -16.27
C GLY A 91 0.12 9.20 -16.35
N PHE A 92 0.76 9.33 -17.50
CA PHE A 92 1.86 10.27 -17.70
C PHE A 92 1.42 11.72 -17.52
N LYS A 93 0.36 12.13 -18.21
CA LYS A 93 -0.19 13.49 -18.17
C LYS A 93 -1.60 13.51 -17.61
N HIS A 94 -1.98 12.49 -16.83
CA HIS A 94 -3.29 12.39 -16.17
C HIS A 94 -4.44 12.59 -17.18
N GLN A 95 -4.37 11.90 -18.31
CA GLN A 95 -5.40 11.97 -19.33
C GLN A 95 -6.55 11.00 -19.03
N ASP A 96 -7.77 11.44 -19.27
CA ASP A 96 -8.97 10.59 -19.26
C ASP A 96 -8.83 9.46 -20.30
N GLY A 97 -8.71 8.22 -19.81
CA GLY A 97 -8.43 7.08 -20.67
C GLY A 97 -9.54 6.75 -21.65
N LYS A 98 -10.80 6.96 -21.25
CA LYS A 98 -11.98 6.68 -22.09
C LYS A 98 -12.09 7.69 -23.24
N ASN A 99 -12.04 8.97 -22.92
CA ASN A 99 -12.18 10.02 -23.92
C ASN A 99 -10.95 10.11 -24.82
N TYR A 100 -9.75 9.88 -24.29
CA TYR A 100 -8.54 9.78 -25.10
C TYR A 100 -8.62 8.60 -26.07
N SER A 101 -8.95 7.40 -25.58
CA SER A 101 -9.03 6.19 -26.41
C SER A 101 -10.08 6.33 -27.52
N ARG A 102 -11.21 7.01 -27.26
CA ARG A 102 -12.22 7.30 -28.28
C ARG A 102 -11.71 8.24 -29.38
N LYS A 103 -10.89 9.23 -29.04
CA LYS A 103 -10.39 10.25 -29.97
C LYS A 103 -9.15 9.80 -30.76
N LYS A 104 -8.22 9.11 -30.10
CA LYS A 104 -6.89 8.79 -30.63
C LYS A 104 -6.59 7.30 -30.70
N GLY A 105 -7.52 6.45 -30.26
CA GLY A 105 -7.35 5.00 -30.20
C GLY A 105 -6.72 4.54 -28.89
N LEU A 106 -7.01 3.28 -28.54
CA LEU A 106 -6.53 2.64 -27.32
C LEU A 106 -4.99 2.49 -27.30
N SER A 107 -4.38 2.07 -28.42
CA SER A 107 -2.91 1.98 -28.51
C SER A 107 -2.23 3.33 -28.27
N GLY A 108 -2.75 4.40 -28.87
CA GLY A 108 -2.20 5.74 -28.68
C GLY A 108 -2.28 6.19 -27.23
N TRP A 109 -3.39 5.89 -26.54
CA TRP A 109 -3.48 6.16 -25.11
C TRP A 109 -2.47 5.36 -24.28
N ILE A 110 -2.27 4.07 -24.58
CA ILE A 110 -1.30 3.22 -23.89
C ILE A 110 0.13 3.76 -24.09
N ASP A 111 0.50 4.12 -25.31
CA ASP A 111 1.82 4.66 -25.63
C ASP A 111 2.06 5.99 -24.90
N ASP A 112 1.08 6.90 -24.98
CA ASP A 112 1.22 8.27 -24.47
C ASP A 112 1.10 8.38 -22.94
N GLU A 113 0.27 7.53 -22.29
CA GLU A 113 0.03 7.62 -20.84
C GLU A 113 0.69 6.51 -20.04
N ILE A 114 0.66 5.27 -20.54
CA ILE A 114 1.08 4.10 -19.76
C ILE A 114 2.58 3.88 -19.92
N ILE A 115 3.03 3.66 -21.14
CA ILE A 115 4.44 3.39 -21.46
C ILE A 115 5.29 4.63 -21.18
N SER A 116 4.80 5.82 -21.51
CA SER A 116 5.54 7.07 -21.27
C SER A 116 5.83 7.30 -19.79
N LEU A 117 4.88 7.05 -18.88
CA LEU A 117 5.15 7.17 -17.45
C LEU A 117 6.07 6.06 -16.94
N LEU A 118 5.91 4.81 -17.39
CA LEU A 118 6.85 3.74 -17.01
C LEU A 118 8.29 4.10 -17.40
N ASN A 119 8.49 4.58 -18.63
CA ASN A 119 9.79 5.06 -19.12
C ASN A 119 10.30 6.28 -18.34
N TRP A 120 9.40 7.17 -17.90
CA TRP A 120 9.76 8.30 -17.06
C TRP A 120 10.23 7.84 -15.68
N MET A 121 9.48 6.94 -15.02
CA MET A 121 9.83 6.38 -13.70
C MET A 121 11.19 5.66 -13.73
N GLU A 122 11.51 4.92 -14.79
CA GLU A 122 12.79 4.20 -14.93
C GLU A 122 14.04 5.12 -14.97
N LYS A 123 13.85 6.37 -15.41
CA LYS A 123 14.90 7.39 -15.50
C LYS A 123 15.12 8.10 -14.17
N GLN A 124 14.15 8.07 -13.27
CA GLN A 124 14.24 8.76 -11.99
C GLN A 124 15.08 7.97 -10.99
N VAL A 125 15.77 8.70 -10.12
CA VAL A 125 16.64 8.15 -9.11
C VAL A 125 16.69 9.10 -7.91
N HIS A 126 16.78 8.54 -6.70
CA HIS A 126 16.96 9.34 -5.50
C HIS A 126 18.38 9.92 -5.51
N SER A 127 18.49 11.24 -5.37
CA SER A 127 19.74 12.00 -5.44
C SER A 127 20.84 11.55 -4.47
N LYS A 128 20.47 10.89 -3.35
CA LYS A 128 21.40 10.47 -2.30
C LYS A 128 21.66 8.97 -2.27
N THR A 129 20.60 8.16 -2.37
CA THR A 129 20.69 6.70 -2.20
C THR A 129 20.89 5.97 -3.53
N ASN A 130 20.71 6.65 -4.66
CA ASN A 130 20.61 6.06 -5.99
C ASN A 130 19.47 5.03 -6.13
N GLU A 131 18.50 5.02 -5.21
CA GLU A 131 17.33 4.16 -5.31
C GLU A 131 16.46 4.58 -6.49
N LYS A 132 15.90 3.60 -7.20
CA LYS A 132 14.95 3.82 -8.30
C LYS A 132 13.54 3.40 -7.90
N PHE A 133 12.55 3.91 -8.62
CA PHE A 133 11.18 3.43 -8.48
C PHE A 133 11.11 1.92 -8.75
N ARG A 134 10.28 1.23 -7.96
CA ARG A 134 9.87 -0.14 -8.25
C ARG A 134 8.91 -0.13 -9.43
N LYS A 135 8.89 -1.24 -10.18
CA LYS A 135 7.90 -1.42 -11.23
C LYS A 135 6.50 -1.43 -10.61
N PRO A 136 5.59 -0.54 -11.02
CA PRO A 136 4.26 -0.48 -10.45
C PRO A 136 3.50 -1.81 -10.60
N VAL A 137 2.69 -2.13 -9.59
CA VAL A 137 1.78 -3.28 -9.61
C VAL A 137 0.36 -2.84 -9.97
N SER A 138 -0.01 -1.65 -9.50
CA SER A 138 -1.34 -1.08 -9.64
C SER A 138 -1.35 0.16 -10.52
N PHE A 139 -2.51 0.41 -11.12
CA PHE A 139 -2.80 1.60 -11.89
C PHE A 139 -4.14 2.20 -11.46
N ALA A 140 -4.18 3.51 -11.25
CA ALA A 140 -5.41 4.26 -10.99
C ALA A 140 -5.80 5.05 -12.24
N PHE A 141 -7.05 4.91 -12.70
CA PHE A 141 -7.56 5.70 -13.83
C PHE A 141 -7.76 7.18 -13.42
N PRO A 142 -7.11 8.15 -14.10
CA PRO A 142 -7.46 9.56 -13.97
C PRO A 142 -8.95 9.80 -14.10
N TYR A 143 -9.52 10.62 -13.21
CA TYR A 143 -10.95 10.94 -13.15
C TYR A 143 -11.88 9.73 -12.98
N SER A 144 -11.35 8.54 -12.67
CA SER A 144 -12.10 7.27 -12.73
C SER A 144 -12.74 7.00 -14.11
N GLU A 145 -12.18 7.54 -15.19
CA GLU A 145 -12.74 7.39 -16.54
C GLU A 145 -11.98 6.32 -17.35
N TYR A 146 -12.71 5.26 -17.69
CA TYR A 146 -12.16 4.09 -18.37
C TYR A 146 -13.20 3.40 -19.27
N THR A 147 -12.72 2.45 -20.07
CA THR A 147 -13.54 1.49 -20.80
C THR A 147 -13.10 0.07 -20.47
N GLU A 148 -13.97 -0.90 -20.74
CA GLU A 148 -13.63 -2.32 -20.65
C GLU A 148 -12.38 -2.67 -21.49
N GLY A 149 -12.23 -2.05 -22.67
CA GLY A 149 -11.06 -2.22 -23.52
C GLY A 149 -9.76 -1.73 -22.85
N ASN A 150 -9.81 -0.63 -22.09
CA ASN A 150 -8.65 -0.19 -21.30
C ASN A 150 -8.25 -1.26 -20.28
N ILE A 151 -9.22 -1.80 -19.53
CA ILE A 151 -8.95 -2.81 -18.49
C ILE A 151 -8.35 -4.09 -19.10
N GLN A 152 -8.95 -4.59 -20.19
CA GLN A 152 -8.53 -5.82 -20.86
C GLN A 152 -7.12 -5.73 -21.44
N GLU A 153 -6.68 -4.55 -21.88
CA GLU A 153 -5.31 -4.33 -22.34
C GLU A 153 -4.32 -4.15 -21.20
N LEU A 154 -4.70 -3.41 -20.15
CA LEU A 154 -3.79 -3.07 -19.06
C LEU A 154 -3.45 -4.24 -18.14
N VAL A 155 -4.46 -4.99 -17.72
CA VAL A 155 -4.32 -6.00 -16.66
C VAL A 155 -3.37 -7.17 -17.04
N PRO A 156 -3.49 -7.80 -18.22
CA PRO A 156 -2.60 -8.91 -18.55
C PRO A 156 -1.18 -8.48 -18.92
N LYS A 157 -0.94 -7.20 -19.23
CA LYS A 157 0.32 -6.73 -19.84
C LYS A 157 1.16 -5.83 -18.94
N TYR A 158 0.52 -4.99 -18.13
CA TYR A 158 1.21 -3.90 -17.42
C TYR A 158 1.01 -3.94 -15.91
N PHE A 159 -0.21 -4.22 -15.44
CA PHE A 159 -0.57 -4.08 -14.01
C PHE A 159 -1.39 -5.29 -13.54
N LYS A 160 -1.22 -5.74 -12.31
CA LYS A 160 -2.05 -6.82 -11.79
C LYS A 160 -3.47 -6.34 -11.47
N ILE A 161 -3.58 -5.09 -11.04
CA ILE A 161 -4.82 -4.47 -10.58
C ILE A 161 -4.95 -3.07 -11.17
N VAL A 162 -6.14 -2.72 -11.63
CA VAL A 162 -6.47 -1.37 -12.08
C VAL A 162 -7.65 -0.83 -11.27
N ARG A 163 -7.61 0.43 -10.87
CA ARG A 163 -8.57 1.02 -9.93
C ARG A 163 -9.34 2.17 -10.56
N GLY A 164 -10.63 2.23 -10.26
CA GLY A 164 -11.48 3.39 -10.54
C GLY A 164 -12.62 3.48 -9.53
N HIS A 165 -13.51 4.43 -9.74
CA HIS A 165 -14.78 4.51 -9.00
C HIS A 165 -15.83 3.60 -9.66
N LEU A 166 -16.53 2.80 -8.85
CA LEU A 166 -17.63 1.96 -9.32
C LEU A 166 -18.83 2.11 -8.37
N PHE A 167 -20.03 2.15 -8.92
CA PHE A 167 -21.25 2.47 -8.16
C PHE A 167 -21.88 1.27 -7.43
N ASP A 168 -21.63 0.02 -7.85
CA ASP A 168 -22.43 -1.13 -7.41
C ASP A 168 -21.72 -2.08 -6.42
N ASP A 169 -20.50 -2.55 -6.72
CA ASP A 169 -19.68 -3.37 -5.81
C ASP A 169 -18.39 -2.62 -5.48
N ASN A 170 -18.11 -2.44 -4.19
CA ASN A 170 -16.99 -1.63 -3.68
C ASN A 170 -15.92 -2.47 -2.95
N LEU A 171 -16.01 -3.79 -3.03
CA LEU A 171 -15.15 -4.70 -2.28
C LEU A 171 -14.24 -5.50 -3.20
N THR A 172 -12.98 -5.64 -2.80
CA THR A 172 -11.96 -6.37 -3.55
C THR A 172 -11.46 -7.54 -2.73
N ARG A 173 -11.42 -8.75 -3.30
CA ARG A 173 -10.84 -9.92 -2.61
C ARG A 173 -9.32 -9.80 -2.53
N PHE A 174 -8.69 -10.53 -1.62
CA PHE A 174 -7.23 -10.62 -1.62
C PHE A 174 -6.73 -11.48 -2.81
N ASN A 175 -5.50 -11.22 -3.27
CA ASN A 175 -4.90 -11.82 -4.46
C ASN A 175 -5.76 -11.56 -5.72
N HIS A 176 -6.27 -10.34 -5.83
CA HIS A 176 -7.10 -9.91 -6.96
C HIS A 176 -6.27 -9.60 -8.20
N THR A 177 -6.84 -9.90 -9.36
CA THR A 177 -6.33 -9.46 -10.67
C THR A 177 -7.50 -8.87 -11.45
N GLY A 178 -7.34 -7.68 -12.01
CA GLY A 178 -8.39 -7.00 -12.76
C GLY A 178 -8.78 -5.65 -12.19
N PHE A 179 -10.01 -5.24 -12.49
CA PHE A 179 -10.56 -3.97 -11.99
C PHE A 179 -10.92 -4.07 -10.50
N ALA A 180 -10.53 -3.06 -9.72
CA ALA A 180 -10.87 -2.93 -8.32
C ALA A 180 -11.57 -1.58 -8.05
N PRO A 181 -12.76 -1.61 -7.42
CA PRO A 181 -13.50 -0.40 -7.08
C PRO A 181 -12.87 0.32 -5.89
N SER A 182 -13.14 1.61 -5.78
CA SER A 182 -12.68 2.43 -4.66
C SER A 182 -13.69 3.51 -4.28
N ILE A 183 -13.65 3.91 -3.01
CA ILE A 183 -14.52 4.93 -2.45
C ILE A 183 -13.71 6.17 -2.14
N CYS A 184 -14.13 7.31 -2.70
CA CYS A 184 -13.53 8.60 -2.38
C CYS A 184 -13.91 9.04 -0.96
N ILE A 185 -12.93 9.49 -0.18
CA ILE A 185 -13.16 10.07 1.14
C ILE A 185 -12.74 11.55 1.25
N ASP A 186 -12.46 12.19 0.11
CA ASP A 186 -12.22 13.62 0.11
C ASP A 186 -13.46 14.38 0.57
N SER A 187 -13.23 15.54 1.15
CA SER A 187 -14.24 16.36 1.85
C SER A 187 -15.43 16.71 0.97
N ILE A 188 -15.24 16.83 -0.34
CA ILE A 188 -16.31 17.09 -1.31
C ILE A 188 -17.27 15.91 -1.50
N LEU A 189 -16.82 14.68 -1.30
CA LEU A 189 -17.61 13.45 -1.51
C LEU A 189 -17.93 12.70 -0.22
N LEU A 190 -17.29 13.02 0.90
CA LEU A 190 -17.53 12.39 2.20
C LEU A 190 -18.51 13.21 3.05
N PRO A 191 -19.82 12.91 3.04
CA PRO A 191 -20.79 13.65 3.86
C PRO A 191 -20.69 13.36 5.36
N ASP A 192 -20.38 12.11 5.74
CA ASP A 192 -20.18 11.68 7.13
C ASP A 192 -19.34 10.39 7.15
N ILE A 193 -18.26 10.37 7.94
CA ILE A 193 -17.38 9.23 8.14
C ILE A 193 -18.12 7.96 8.62
N LYS A 194 -19.31 8.08 9.25
CA LYS A 194 -20.14 6.94 9.63
C LYS A 194 -20.47 6.01 8.46
N HIS A 195 -20.59 6.54 7.25
CA HIS A 195 -20.83 5.72 6.05
C HIS A 195 -19.64 4.80 5.79
N ILE A 196 -18.41 5.32 5.86
CA ILE A 196 -17.19 4.52 5.71
C ILE A 196 -17.10 3.47 6.81
N LYS A 197 -17.37 3.83 8.07
CA LYS A 197 -17.40 2.87 9.19
C LYS A 197 -18.41 1.74 8.96
N LYS A 198 -19.55 2.01 8.31
CA LYS A 198 -20.54 0.97 7.94
C LYS A 198 -20.03 0.06 6.84
N ILE A 199 -19.40 0.62 5.81
CA ILE A 199 -18.84 -0.15 4.68
C ILE A 199 -17.69 -1.05 5.16
N MET A 200 -16.83 -0.56 6.06
CA MET A 200 -15.76 -1.36 6.68
C MET A 200 -16.32 -2.59 7.42
N LYS A 201 -17.43 -2.45 8.15
CA LYS A 201 -18.10 -3.59 8.80
C LYS A 201 -18.63 -4.59 7.79
N ILE A 202 -19.18 -4.13 6.66
CA ILE A 202 -19.62 -5.00 5.57
C ILE A 202 -18.42 -5.73 4.96
N ALA A 203 -17.33 -5.02 4.66
CA ALA A 203 -16.08 -5.61 4.13
C ALA A 203 -15.55 -6.72 5.05
N LYS A 204 -15.51 -6.47 6.36
CA LYS A 204 -15.12 -7.45 7.39
C LYS A 204 -16.01 -8.70 7.37
N ILE A 205 -17.34 -8.54 7.33
CA ILE A 205 -18.30 -9.65 7.25
C ILE A 205 -18.09 -10.46 5.96
N MET A 206 -17.83 -9.78 4.85
CA MET A 206 -17.67 -10.40 3.53
C MET A 206 -16.28 -11.00 3.28
N GLY A 207 -15.36 -10.93 4.24
CA GLY A 207 -14.02 -11.48 4.03
C GLY A 207 -13.20 -10.70 2.98
N SER A 208 -13.54 -9.43 2.73
CA SER A 208 -13.05 -8.67 1.58
C SER A 208 -12.36 -7.37 2.00
N ASN A 209 -11.74 -6.69 1.04
CA ASN A 209 -10.96 -5.48 1.27
C ASN A 209 -11.66 -4.24 0.71
N LEU A 210 -11.51 -3.12 1.41
CA LEU A 210 -12.01 -1.82 0.99
C LEU A 210 -10.85 -0.94 0.53
N ILE A 211 -10.88 -0.46 -0.72
CA ILE A 211 -9.93 0.53 -1.22
C ILE A 211 -10.53 1.92 -1.04
N ILE A 212 -9.81 2.76 -0.30
CA ILE A 212 -10.16 4.13 0.02
C ILE A 212 -9.30 5.04 -0.83
N MET A 213 -9.93 5.84 -1.68
CA MET A 213 -9.28 6.84 -2.52
C MET A 213 -9.37 8.22 -1.87
N CYS A 214 -8.29 8.98 -1.95
CA CYS A 214 -8.21 10.39 -1.57
C CYS A 214 -7.13 11.06 -2.40
N HIS A 215 -7.06 12.39 -2.37
CA HIS A 215 -6.01 13.13 -3.08
C HIS A 215 -5.02 13.73 -2.08
N SER A 216 -5.33 14.87 -1.47
CA SER A 216 -4.45 15.50 -0.47
C SER A 216 -4.75 15.10 0.98
N ILE A 217 -3.72 15.14 1.82
CA ILE A 217 -3.84 15.04 3.27
C ILE A 217 -3.58 16.42 3.85
N LEU A 218 -4.61 17.14 4.28
CA LEU A 218 -4.44 18.50 4.82
C LEU A 218 -5.29 18.74 6.07
N PRO A 219 -4.73 19.42 7.09
CA PRO A 219 -5.52 19.91 8.22
C PRO A 219 -6.68 20.82 7.76
N GLU A 220 -7.77 20.81 8.52
CA GLU A 220 -9.00 21.54 8.18
C GLU A 220 -8.78 23.07 8.16
N GLU A 221 -7.86 23.52 9.01
CA GLU A 221 -7.44 24.91 9.18
C GLU A 221 -6.56 25.44 8.04
N VAL A 222 -5.96 24.56 7.23
CA VAL A 222 -5.10 24.98 6.12
C VAL A 222 -5.99 25.50 4.98
N ASN A 223 -5.75 26.74 4.55
CA ASN A 223 -6.45 27.30 3.40
C ASN A 223 -5.74 26.87 2.11
N TRP A 224 -6.49 26.32 1.17
CA TRP A 224 -5.92 25.89 -0.11
C TRP A 224 -5.42 27.08 -0.96
N ALA A 225 -6.00 28.26 -0.79
CA ALA A 225 -5.53 29.46 -1.50
C ALA A 225 -4.06 29.79 -1.20
N ASP A 226 -3.49 29.22 -0.13
CA ASP A 226 -2.10 29.45 0.28
C ASP A 226 -1.08 28.65 -0.57
N PHE A 227 -1.54 27.72 -1.42
CA PHE A 227 -0.67 26.84 -2.22
C PHE A 227 -0.27 27.43 -3.59
N GLY A 228 -0.75 28.64 -3.93
CA GLY A 228 -0.20 29.41 -5.04
C GLY A 228 -0.61 28.94 -6.44
N TRP A 229 -1.73 28.21 -6.60
CA TRP A 229 -2.22 27.75 -7.91
C TRP A 229 -3.24 28.70 -8.56
N GLY A 230 -3.28 29.96 -8.13
CA GLY A 230 -4.21 30.95 -8.68
C GLY A 230 -5.68 30.57 -8.44
N GLU A 231 -6.54 30.82 -9.42
CA GLU A 231 -8.00 30.62 -9.32
C GLU A 231 -8.40 29.14 -9.11
N ASP A 232 -7.63 28.20 -9.64
CA ASP A 232 -7.88 26.74 -9.53
C ASP A 232 -7.62 26.18 -8.12
N SER A 233 -6.99 26.98 -7.25
CA SER A 233 -6.70 26.62 -5.86
C SER A 233 -7.96 26.21 -5.11
N ILE A 234 -9.02 27.03 -5.16
CA ILE A 234 -10.19 26.80 -4.30
C ILE A 234 -10.91 25.48 -4.63
N GLU A 235 -11.05 25.16 -5.92
CA GLU A 235 -11.65 23.90 -6.38
C GLU A 235 -10.75 22.71 -6.03
N SER A 236 -9.46 22.81 -6.33
CA SER A 236 -8.47 21.78 -6.01
C SER A 236 -8.42 21.43 -4.53
N GLY A 237 -8.68 22.42 -3.67
CA GLY A 237 -8.69 22.24 -2.22
C GLY A 237 -9.87 21.51 -1.63
N GLN A 238 -10.89 21.22 -2.43
CA GLN A 238 -11.99 20.37 -1.98
C GLN A 238 -11.63 18.88 -2.07
N TRP A 239 -10.62 18.54 -2.89
CA TRP A 239 -10.04 17.20 -3.04
C TRP A 239 -8.99 16.93 -1.97
N ARG A 240 -9.45 16.88 -0.72
CA ARG A 240 -8.60 16.61 0.45
C ARG A 240 -9.34 15.83 1.52
N VAL A 241 -8.58 15.10 2.33
CA VAL A 241 -9.01 14.48 3.57
C VAL A 241 -8.18 15.02 4.74
N SER A 242 -8.81 15.19 5.92
CA SER A 242 -8.08 15.65 7.10
C SER A 242 -7.27 14.54 7.78
N PRO A 243 -6.09 14.85 8.35
CA PRO A 243 -5.34 13.96 9.23
C PRO A 243 -6.20 13.31 10.33
N LYS A 244 -7.19 14.05 10.85
CA LYS A 244 -8.14 13.55 11.85
C LYS A 244 -9.01 12.43 11.27
N THR A 245 -9.58 12.62 10.09
CA THR A 245 -10.39 11.61 9.40
C THR A 245 -9.59 10.34 9.12
N ILE A 246 -8.34 10.46 8.65
CA ILE A 246 -7.46 9.30 8.43
C ILE A 246 -7.25 8.53 9.75
N ARG A 247 -6.90 9.23 10.83
CA ARG A 247 -6.72 8.60 12.16
C ARG A 247 -8.00 7.91 12.65
N GLU A 248 -9.16 8.52 12.44
CA GLU A 248 -10.44 7.91 12.82
C GLU A 248 -10.72 6.61 12.05
N ILE A 249 -10.41 6.57 10.75
CA ILE A 249 -10.56 5.35 9.93
C ILE A 249 -9.59 4.27 10.41
N ILE A 250 -8.31 4.62 10.62
CA ILE A 250 -7.29 3.69 11.12
C ILE A 250 -7.70 3.09 12.47
N ASN A 251 -8.14 3.94 13.40
CA ASN A 251 -8.55 3.49 14.73
C ASN A 251 -9.79 2.59 14.67
N GLU A 252 -10.77 2.90 13.82
CA GLU A 252 -11.92 2.03 13.64
C GLU A 252 -11.52 0.69 13.02
N ALA A 253 -10.67 0.69 11.98
CA ALA A 253 -10.19 -0.53 11.31
C ALA A 253 -9.51 -1.47 12.30
N ARG A 254 -8.60 -0.94 13.12
CA ARG A 254 -7.93 -1.70 14.20
C ARG A 254 -8.94 -2.23 15.22
N ARG A 255 -9.92 -1.40 15.63
CA ARG A 255 -10.96 -1.80 16.60
C ARG A 255 -11.80 -2.98 16.10
N ILE A 256 -12.00 -3.12 14.80
CA ILE A 256 -12.74 -4.23 14.18
C ILE A 256 -11.82 -5.29 13.55
N ASP A 257 -10.54 -5.29 13.91
CA ASP A 257 -9.54 -6.27 13.48
C ASP A 257 -9.42 -6.38 11.94
N MET A 258 -9.41 -5.24 11.26
CA MET A 258 -9.05 -5.18 9.84
C MET A 258 -7.56 -4.94 9.68
N GLU A 259 -6.99 -5.54 8.63
CA GLU A 259 -5.58 -5.33 8.25
C GLU A 259 -5.42 -4.09 7.35
N PHE A 260 -4.19 -3.59 7.25
CA PHE A 260 -3.84 -2.54 6.31
C PHE A 260 -2.99 -3.09 5.17
N TYR A 261 -3.38 -2.74 3.95
CA TYR A 261 -2.71 -3.18 2.74
C TYR A 261 -2.35 -1.99 1.84
N THR A 262 -1.31 -2.16 1.05
CA THR A 262 -1.21 -1.45 -0.23
C THR A 262 -2.15 -2.08 -1.27
N THR A 263 -2.38 -1.38 -2.37
CA THR A 263 -3.13 -1.90 -3.52
C THR A 263 -2.38 -3.08 -4.16
N SER A 264 -1.05 -3.06 -4.19
CA SER A 264 -0.21 -4.20 -4.60
C SER A 264 -0.38 -5.43 -3.72
N GLU A 265 -0.47 -5.26 -2.40
CA GLU A 265 -0.71 -6.36 -1.47
C GLU A 265 -2.12 -6.95 -1.66
N ILE A 266 -3.15 -6.11 -1.88
CA ILE A 266 -4.49 -6.60 -2.28
C ILE A 266 -4.42 -7.43 -3.57
N ALA A 267 -3.57 -7.04 -4.52
CA ALA A 267 -3.32 -7.83 -5.72
C ALA A 267 -2.50 -9.11 -5.44
N GLY A 268 -2.08 -9.37 -4.20
CA GLY A 268 -1.28 -10.54 -3.83
C GLY A 268 0.17 -10.45 -4.26
N VAL A 269 0.70 -9.23 -4.41
CA VAL A 269 2.12 -8.99 -4.75
C VAL A 269 2.88 -8.54 -3.52
N ALA A 270 3.99 -9.22 -3.26
CA ALA A 270 4.88 -8.92 -2.14
C ALA A 270 5.85 -7.78 -2.49
N SER A 271 6.10 -6.91 -1.52
CA SER A 271 7.18 -5.91 -1.54
C SER A 271 8.14 -6.12 -0.38
N PHE A 272 9.42 -5.83 -0.60
CA PHE A 272 10.48 -5.99 0.41
C PHE A 272 11.30 -4.72 0.48
N ILE A 273 11.35 -4.02 1.62
CA ILE A 273 12.16 -2.79 1.72
C ILE A 273 13.64 -3.09 1.44
N ASP A 274 14.17 -4.17 2.00
CA ASP A 274 15.56 -4.58 1.82
C ASP A 274 15.76 -5.34 0.49
N ARG A 275 16.58 -4.77 -0.41
CA ARG A 275 16.88 -5.37 -1.73
C ARG A 275 17.67 -6.67 -1.64
N ASN A 276 18.50 -6.85 -0.60
CA ASN A 276 19.20 -8.12 -0.41
C ASN A 276 18.22 -9.19 0.00
N MET A 277 17.27 -8.87 0.90
CA MET A 277 16.19 -9.80 1.26
C MET A 277 15.38 -10.18 0.02
N GLU A 278 14.93 -9.20 -0.78
CA GLU A 278 14.21 -9.47 -2.03
C GLU A 278 15.00 -10.42 -2.96
N SER A 279 16.28 -10.13 -3.19
CA SER A 279 17.14 -10.92 -4.06
C SER A 279 17.30 -12.37 -3.60
N TRP A 280 17.41 -12.59 -2.28
CA TRP A 280 17.52 -13.94 -1.73
C TRP A 280 16.19 -14.69 -1.74
N VAL A 281 15.08 -14.00 -1.46
CA VAL A 281 13.73 -14.58 -1.57
C VAL A 281 13.42 -15.01 -3.00
N ARG A 282 13.82 -14.22 -4.01
CA ARG A 282 13.67 -14.61 -5.43
C ARG A 282 14.33 -15.94 -5.76
N LYS A 283 15.43 -16.30 -5.09
CA LYS A 283 16.12 -17.59 -5.29
C LYS A 283 15.40 -18.77 -4.62
N GLN A 284 14.42 -18.51 -3.76
CA GLN A 284 13.65 -19.54 -3.03
C GLN A 284 12.29 -19.85 -3.68
N ILE A 285 11.89 -19.07 -4.69
CA ILE A 285 10.62 -19.23 -5.40
C ILE A 285 10.82 -19.90 -6.76
N SER A 286 9.73 -20.40 -7.33
CA SER A 286 9.74 -21.19 -8.56
C SER A 286 10.18 -20.40 -9.79
N ASN A 287 9.86 -19.10 -9.84
CA ASN A 287 10.23 -18.22 -10.94
C ASN A 287 10.93 -16.94 -10.43
N PRO A 288 12.27 -16.97 -10.26
CA PRO A 288 13.03 -15.85 -9.72
C PRO A 288 12.93 -14.55 -10.55
N ASP A 289 12.73 -14.71 -11.87
CA ASP A 289 12.72 -13.63 -12.87
C ASP A 289 11.31 -13.05 -13.10
N ASP A 290 10.30 -13.57 -12.41
CA ASP A 290 8.95 -13.01 -12.51
C ASP A 290 8.93 -11.56 -12.07
N GLN A 291 8.13 -10.77 -12.81
CA GLN A 291 7.98 -9.35 -12.57
C GLN A 291 7.58 -9.04 -11.12
N TRP A 292 6.71 -9.86 -10.54
CA TRP A 292 6.17 -9.67 -9.20
C TRP A 292 6.26 -10.96 -8.39
N ILE A 293 6.68 -10.84 -7.13
CA ILE A 293 6.73 -11.97 -6.20
C ILE A 293 5.33 -12.19 -5.63
N SER A 294 4.80 -13.41 -5.76
CA SER A 294 3.46 -13.76 -5.29
C SER A 294 3.44 -14.01 -3.79
N ILE A 295 2.60 -13.29 -3.04
CA ILE A 295 2.39 -13.53 -1.59
C ILE A 295 1.94 -14.97 -1.34
N ARG A 296 1.11 -15.51 -2.24
CA ARG A 296 0.63 -16.90 -2.13
C ARG A 296 1.79 -17.90 -2.20
N GLU A 297 2.78 -17.65 -3.04
CA GLU A 297 3.94 -18.52 -3.14
C GLU A 297 4.81 -18.45 -1.89
N LEU A 298 5.08 -17.25 -1.38
CA LEU A 298 5.80 -17.05 -0.12
C LEU A 298 5.11 -17.74 1.06
N SER A 299 3.78 -17.74 1.07
CA SER A 299 2.99 -18.40 2.11
C SER A 299 3.22 -19.91 2.18
N LEU A 300 3.75 -20.56 1.14
CA LEU A 300 4.00 -22.00 1.13
C LEU A 300 5.33 -22.38 1.78
N ILE A 301 6.23 -21.42 2.00
CA ILE A 301 7.56 -21.63 2.55
C ILE A 301 7.47 -21.87 4.06
N LYS A 302 8.04 -23.00 4.52
CA LYS A 302 8.07 -23.39 5.94
C LYS A 302 9.42 -23.18 6.62
N GLU A 303 10.49 -23.18 5.84
CA GLU A 303 11.85 -23.01 6.34
C GLU A 303 12.54 -22.01 5.44
N LEU A 304 13.18 -21.00 6.04
CA LEU A 304 13.84 -19.93 5.31
C LEU A 304 15.18 -19.61 5.94
N ASP A 305 16.24 -19.69 5.13
CA ASP A 305 17.60 -19.30 5.52
C ASP A 305 18.01 -18.00 4.80
N LEU A 306 18.06 -16.94 5.58
CA LEU A 306 18.53 -15.60 5.23
C LEU A 306 19.80 -15.25 6.01
N SER A 307 20.58 -16.25 6.47
CA SER A 307 21.82 -16.00 7.19
C SER A 307 22.91 -15.41 6.29
N ASN A 308 23.70 -14.47 6.83
CA ASN A 308 24.86 -13.86 6.16
C ASN A 308 24.50 -13.19 4.82
N LYS A 309 23.38 -12.45 4.78
CA LYS A 309 22.84 -11.87 3.53
C LYS A 309 22.89 -10.34 3.50
N ASN A 310 23.57 -9.69 4.45
CA ASN A 310 23.64 -8.23 4.55
C ASN A 310 22.24 -7.58 4.60
N ILE A 311 21.30 -8.22 5.30
CA ILE A 311 19.93 -7.73 5.47
C ILE A 311 19.89 -6.81 6.68
N SER A 312 19.18 -5.70 6.57
CA SER A 312 19.02 -4.70 7.63
C SER A 312 17.55 -4.47 8.02
N ASN A 313 16.63 -4.76 7.10
CA ASN A 313 15.20 -4.59 7.30
C ASN A 313 14.45 -5.89 6.93
N LEU A 314 13.53 -6.32 7.81
CA LEU A 314 12.75 -7.55 7.67
C LEU A 314 11.39 -7.34 6.97
N ASP A 315 11.08 -6.14 6.50
CA ASP A 315 9.84 -5.87 5.78
C ASP A 315 9.66 -6.82 4.59
N GLY A 316 8.52 -7.52 4.58
CA GLY A 316 8.20 -8.59 3.66
C GLY A 316 8.23 -9.98 4.32
N ILE A 317 8.80 -10.11 5.52
CA ILE A 317 8.77 -11.38 6.26
C ILE A 317 7.35 -11.79 6.66
N GLN A 318 6.43 -10.83 6.86
CA GLN A 318 5.03 -11.09 7.24
C GLN A 318 4.24 -11.92 6.22
N TYR A 319 4.70 -12.00 4.96
CA TYR A 319 4.03 -12.80 3.93
C TYR A 319 4.22 -14.31 4.11
N PHE A 320 5.26 -14.73 4.85
CA PHE A 320 5.62 -16.14 5.07
C PHE A 320 4.76 -16.77 6.18
N THR A 321 3.44 -16.68 6.08
CA THR A 321 2.52 -17.05 7.20
C THR A 321 2.59 -18.51 7.66
N ASN A 322 3.16 -19.41 6.86
CA ASN A 322 3.40 -20.80 7.25
C ASN A 322 4.87 -21.09 7.63
N LEU A 323 5.70 -20.06 7.81
CA LEU A 323 7.09 -20.22 8.23
C LEU A 323 7.16 -20.81 9.63
N GLU A 324 7.89 -21.90 9.77
CA GLU A 324 8.11 -22.63 11.02
C GLU A 324 9.55 -22.47 11.52
N LYS A 325 10.52 -22.32 10.60
CA LYS A 325 11.95 -22.12 10.92
C LYS A 325 12.53 -20.94 10.13
N LEU A 326 13.23 -20.06 10.82
CA LEU A 326 13.89 -18.89 10.23
C LEU A 326 15.33 -18.76 10.73
N ASN A 327 16.28 -18.69 9.81
CA ASN A 327 17.65 -18.27 10.11
C ASN A 327 17.91 -16.88 9.52
N ILE A 328 18.16 -15.89 10.37
CA ILE A 328 18.53 -14.52 10.00
C ILE A 328 19.84 -14.10 10.67
N SER A 329 20.66 -15.08 11.08
CA SER A 329 21.95 -14.82 11.72
C SER A 329 22.94 -14.10 10.81
N ASN A 330 23.91 -13.40 11.39
CA ASN A 330 24.98 -12.71 10.66
C ASN A 330 24.46 -11.64 9.68
N ASN A 331 23.54 -10.78 10.15
CA ASN A 331 22.97 -9.68 9.37
C ASN A 331 23.10 -8.36 10.15
N HIS A 332 22.44 -7.30 9.66
CA HIS A 332 22.42 -5.96 10.26
C HIS A 332 21.03 -5.58 10.79
N ILE A 333 20.23 -6.58 11.19
CA ILE A 333 18.86 -6.36 11.62
C ILE A 333 18.86 -5.75 13.02
N SER A 334 18.15 -4.62 13.17
CA SER A 334 18.00 -3.90 14.44
C SER A 334 16.57 -3.89 15.01
N ASP A 335 15.60 -4.35 14.22
CA ASP A 335 14.19 -4.45 14.57
C ASP A 335 13.65 -5.84 14.22
N PHE A 336 13.10 -6.55 15.22
CA PHE A 336 12.50 -7.88 15.07
C PHE A 336 10.98 -7.90 15.25
N ARG A 337 10.31 -6.75 15.42
CA ARG A 337 8.87 -6.69 15.73
C ARG A 337 8.01 -7.43 14.70
N LEU A 338 8.42 -7.43 13.42
CA LEU A 338 7.70 -8.13 12.35
C LEU A 338 7.66 -9.66 12.52
N LEU A 339 8.54 -10.27 13.33
CA LEU A 339 8.48 -11.70 13.61
C LEU A 339 7.22 -12.10 14.40
N GLU A 340 6.62 -11.17 15.14
CA GLU A 340 5.33 -11.38 15.83
C GLU A 340 4.16 -11.60 14.86
N LYS A 341 4.33 -11.21 13.58
CA LYS A 341 3.32 -11.40 12.52
C LYS A 341 3.33 -12.82 11.94
N LEU A 342 4.23 -13.70 12.38
CA LEU A 342 4.37 -15.06 11.88
C LEU A 342 3.73 -16.09 12.82
N PRO A 343 2.47 -16.52 12.58
CA PRO A 343 1.72 -17.31 13.55
C PRO A 343 2.23 -18.74 13.74
N LYS A 344 3.09 -19.25 12.83
CA LYS A 344 3.62 -20.62 12.87
C LYS A 344 5.10 -20.71 13.21
N LEU A 345 5.78 -19.58 13.43
CA LEU A 345 7.22 -19.55 13.64
C LEU A 345 7.57 -20.17 15.01
N LYS A 346 8.44 -21.17 15.01
CA LYS A 346 8.82 -21.92 16.22
C LYS A 346 10.32 -21.85 16.50
N ASN A 347 11.14 -21.89 15.45
CA ASN A 347 12.60 -21.92 15.57
C ASN A 347 13.21 -20.71 14.88
N ILE A 348 13.99 -19.92 15.62
CA ILE A 348 14.57 -18.68 15.10
C ILE A 348 16.04 -18.61 15.49
N GLU A 349 16.90 -18.38 14.50
CA GLU A 349 18.32 -18.09 14.70
C GLU A 349 18.61 -16.63 14.33
N ILE A 350 18.99 -15.82 15.33
CA ILE A 350 19.22 -14.36 15.17
C ILE A 350 20.64 -13.92 15.55
N SER A 351 21.55 -14.87 15.81
CA SER A 351 22.90 -14.60 16.29
C SER A 351 23.67 -13.64 15.36
N ASN A 352 24.61 -12.87 15.91
CA ASN A 352 25.44 -11.92 15.15
C ASN A 352 24.63 -10.85 14.36
N ASN A 353 23.53 -10.35 14.95
CA ASN A 353 22.87 -9.11 14.54
C ASN A 353 23.19 -7.96 15.53
N PRO A 354 23.11 -6.67 15.12
CA PRO A 354 23.43 -5.50 15.94
C PRO A 354 22.68 -5.35 17.29
N ILE A 355 21.65 -6.17 17.54
CA ILE A 355 20.76 -6.06 18.71
C ILE A 355 21.38 -6.63 19.99
N LEU A 356 22.50 -7.34 19.90
CA LEU A 356 23.21 -7.81 21.10
C LEU A 356 24.09 -6.76 21.80
N ASN A 357 24.02 -5.47 21.41
CA ASN A 357 24.83 -4.41 22.04
C ASN A 357 24.05 -3.18 22.56
N LYS A 358 22.71 -3.20 22.59
CA LYS A 358 21.92 -2.22 23.35
C LYS A 358 21.27 -2.90 24.54
N LYS A 359 21.99 -2.82 25.66
CA LYS A 359 21.51 -2.89 27.04
C LYS A 359 20.01 -2.55 27.14
N LEU A 360 19.19 -3.56 27.43
CA LEU A 360 17.89 -3.37 28.04
C LEU A 360 18.13 -2.93 29.50
N LEU A 361 18.62 -1.71 29.70
CA LEU A 361 18.50 -1.00 30.97
C LEU A 361 17.13 -0.34 30.96
N VAL A 362 16.13 -1.00 31.54
CA VAL A 362 15.23 -0.50 32.59
C VAL A 362 14.24 -1.63 32.93
N ALA A 363 14.28 -2.02 34.21
CA ALA A 363 13.26 -2.72 34.98
C ALA A 363 12.76 -4.10 34.49
N LYS A 364 13.48 -5.14 34.90
CA LYS A 364 12.86 -6.11 35.80
C LYS A 364 13.77 -6.25 37.01
N ASP A 365 13.19 -5.93 38.16
CA ASP A 365 13.83 -5.96 39.44
C ASP A 365 14.52 -7.30 39.69
N LEU A 366 15.71 -7.14 40.25
CA LEU A 366 16.42 -8.14 41.02
C LEU A 366 15.60 -8.46 42.28
N GLU A 367 15.73 -9.73 42.67
CA GLU A 367 15.68 -10.24 44.05
C GLU A 367 14.34 -10.68 44.65
N GLU A 368 14.42 -11.96 45.09
CA GLU A 368 13.58 -12.80 45.98
C GLU A 368 12.29 -13.45 45.43
#